data_AF-A0ABD5SZ02-F1
#
_entry.id   AF-A0ABD5SZ02-F1
#
_cell.length_a   1.000
_cell.length_b   1.000
_cell.length_c   1.000
_cell.angle_alpha   90.00
_cell.angle_beta   90.00
_cell.angle_gamma   90.00
#
_symmetry.space_group_name_H-M   'P 1'
#
loop_
_entity.id
_entity.type
_entity.pdbx_description
1 polymer ?
#
loop_
_entity_poly.entity_id
_entity_poly.type
_entity_poly.pdbx_seq_one_letter_code
_entity_poly.pdbx_strand_id
1 'polypeptide(L)'
;MATDDDSAENADEEPSLRQQAAAERAFQELRDTENPFAELAAKLRDRGATFPEIYDQYAAVEEALGEAAMAEESELIPEWEITVKIPAPDTPSNYRYETRVRTHRDRGVAEQEVEMAFGYDVVPEKTKQVGYAEVL
;
A
#
# COMPACT_ATOMS: atom_id res chain seq x y z
N MET A 1 9.42 -1.98 -41.92
CA MET A 1 9.48 -2.57 -40.58
C MET A 1 10.14 -1.50 -39.71
N ALA A 2 9.36 -0.99 -38.75
CA ALA A 2 9.57 0.29 -38.09
C ALA A 2 10.87 0.34 -37.26
N THR A 3 11.52 1.50 -37.29
CA THR A 3 12.53 1.94 -36.34
C THR A 3 11.78 2.51 -35.13
N ASP A 4 11.63 1.72 -34.08
CA ASP A 4 11.23 2.21 -32.76
C ASP A 4 12.47 2.18 -31.88
N ASP A 5 13.25 3.26 -31.94
CA ASP A 5 14.33 3.57 -31.00
C ASP A 5 14.31 5.08 -30.76
N ASP A 6 13.22 5.56 -30.17
CA ASP A 6 13.03 6.99 -29.86
C ASP A 6 12.26 7.16 -28.55
N SER A 7 12.73 6.51 -27.48
CA SER A 7 12.13 6.63 -26.15
C SER A 7 13.16 6.54 -25.05
N ALA A 8 14.16 7.44 -25.08
CA ALA A 8 15.01 7.69 -23.90
C ALA A 8 15.79 9.03 -23.89
N GLU A 9 15.48 10.02 -24.75
CA GLU A 9 16.30 11.25 -24.85
C GLU A 9 15.55 12.51 -24.35
N ASN A 10 15.01 12.53 -23.12
CA ASN A 10 14.46 13.78 -22.54
C ASN A 10 14.51 13.83 -20.99
N ALA A 11 15.52 13.26 -20.34
CA ALA A 11 15.63 13.28 -18.87
C ALA A 11 16.57 14.37 -18.32
N ASP A 12 17.44 14.98 -19.16
CA ASP A 12 18.55 15.85 -18.70
C ASP A 12 18.61 17.22 -19.42
N GLU A 13 17.51 17.73 -19.96
CA GLU A 13 17.52 19.06 -20.60
C GLU A 13 17.25 20.16 -19.56
N GLU A 14 18.21 21.09 -19.38
CA GLU A 14 18.05 22.23 -18.47
C GLU A 14 16.82 23.07 -18.86
N PRO A 15 16.00 23.51 -17.87
CA PRO A 15 14.79 24.27 -18.17
C PRO A 15 15.13 25.60 -18.84
N SER A 16 14.43 25.93 -19.92
CA SER A 16 14.59 27.20 -20.62
C SER A 16 14.27 28.41 -19.72
N LEU A 17 14.84 29.58 -20.03
CA LEU A 17 14.58 30.82 -19.28
C LEU A 17 13.08 31.18 -19.18
N ARG A 18 12.28 30.82 -20.20
CA ARG A 18 10.82 31.02 -20.17
C ARG A 18 10.14 30.12 -19.15
N GLN A 19 10.55 28.84 -19.09
CA GLN A 19 10.03 27.89 -18.11
C GLN A 19 10.42 28.30 -16.68
N GLN A 20 11.66 28.74 -16.48
CA GLN A 20 12.13 29.26 -15.19
C GLN A 20 11.33 30.49 -14.73
N ALA A 21 11.11 31.45 -15.63
CA ALA A 21 10.31 32.65 -15.31
C ALA A 21 8.83 32.33 -15.04
N ALA A 22 8.27 31.33 -15.72
CA ALA A 22 6.90 30.88 -15.47
C ALA A 22 6.78 30.18 -14.10
N ALA A 23 7.74 29.31 -13.76
CA ALA A 23 7.79 28.65 -12.46
C ALA A 23 7.94 29.66 -11.31
N GLU A 24 8.80 30.67 -11.47
CA GLU A 24 8.96 31.72 -10.47
C GLU A 24 7.67 32.54 -10.29
N ARG A 25 6.95 32.87 -11.38
CA ARG A 25 5.66 33.58 -11.26
C ARG A 25 4.62 32.74 -10.50
N ALA A 26 4.46 31.47 -10.87
CA ALA A 26 3.54 30.57 -10.20
C ALA A 26 3.90 30.40 -8.71
N PHE A 27 5.20 30.39 -8.40
CA PHE A 27 5.67 30.33 -7.03
C PHE A 27 5.32 31.60 -6.22
N GLN A 28 5.43 32.78 -6.81
CA GLN A 28 5.02 34.02 -6.14
C GLN A 28 3.52 34.03 -5.84
N GLU A 29 2.69 33.56 -6.77
CA GLU A 29 1.24 33.42 -6.54
C GLU A 29 0.95 32.43 -5.39
N LEU A 30 1.69 31.34 -5.31
CA LEU A 30 1.56 30.33 -4.25
C LEU A 30 2.05 30.86 -2.89
N ARG A 31 3.11 31.66 -2.87
CA ARG A 31 3.70 32.26 -1.67
C ARG A 31 2.72 33.18 -0.94
N ASP A 32 1.80 33.82 -1.66
CA ASP A 32 0.78 34.70 -1.08
C ASP A 32 -0.46 33.95 -0.57
N THR A 33 -0.44 32.61 -0.58
CA THR A 33 -1.53 31.77 -0.05
C THR A 33 -1.33 31.43 1.43
N GLU A 34 -2.43 31.14 2.14
CA GLU A 34 -2.40 30.63 3.54
C GLU A 34 -2.02 29.13 3.62
N ASN A 35 -1.32 28.59 2.62
CA ASN A 35 -0.90 27.20 2.61
C ASN A 35 0.38 27.03 3.46
N PRO A 36 0.38 26.20 4.53
CA PRO A 36 1.56 25.99 5.36
C PRO A 36 2.76 25.43 4.60
N PHE A 37 2.54 24.67 3.53
CA PHE A 37 3.61 24.19 2.64
C PHE A 37 4.18 25.32 1.78
N ALA A 38 3.38 26.31 1.41
CA ALA A 38 3.85 27.49 0.69
C ALA A 38 4.81 28.32 1.55
N GLU A 39 4.52 28.48 2.85
CA GLU A 39 5.41 29.18 3.78
C GLU A 39 6.77 28.48 3.91
N LEU A 40 6.77 27.14 4.00
CA LEU A 40 8.00 26.35 4.06
C LEU A 40 8.80 26.46 2.75
N ALA A 41 8.13 26.31 1.61
CA ALA A 41 8.75 26.43 0.30
C ALA A 41 9.36 27.84 0.09
N ALA A 42 8.65 28.89 0.51
CA ALA A 42 9.14 30.28 0.49
C ALA A 42 10.41 30.45 1.32
N LYS A 43 10.44 29.91 2.55
CA LYS A 43 11.63 29.96 3.41
C LYS A 43 12.83 29.22 2.80
N LEU A 44 12.60 28.08 2.16
CA LEU A 44 13.66 27.32 1.47
C LEU A 44 14.18 28.09 0.26
N ARG A 45 13.28 28.66 -0.55
CA ARG A 45 13.63 29.50 -1.70
C ARG A 45 14.41 30.74 -1.29
N ASP A 46 13.99 31.42 -0.22
CA ASP A 46 14.68 32.59 0.33
C ASP A 46 16.09 32.25 0.87
N ARG A 47 16.35 30.99 1.20
CA ARG A 47 17.68 30.47 1.59
C ARG A 47 18.54 30.04 0.39
N GLY A 48 18.03 30.17 -0.84
CA GLY A 48 18.74 29.85 -2.07
C GLY A 48 18.48 28.45 -2.62
N ALA A 49 17.54 27.69 -2.05
CA ALA A 49 17.16 26.41 -2.63
C ALA A 49 16.54 26.58 -4.02
N THR A 50 16.82 25.62 -4.90
CA THR A 50 16.22 25.49 -6.22
C THR A 50 14.85 24.82 -6.12
N PHE A 51 14.01 24.96 -7.15
CA PHE A 51 12.70 24.29 -7.17
C PHE A 51 12.78 22.76 -7.08
N PRO A 52 13.74 22.08 -7.76
CA PRO A 52 13.95 20.65 -7.57
C PRO A 52 14.28 20.29 -6.12
N GLU A 53 15.20 21.00 -5.45
CA GLU A 53 15.53 20.73 -4.05
C GLU A 53 14.34 20.94 -3.11
N ILE A 54 13.50 21.95 -3.38
CA ILE A 54 12.26 22.18 -2.61
C ILE A 54 11.28 21.02 -2.84
N TYR A 55 11.17 20.53 -4.08
CA TYR A 55 10.31 19.41 -4.43
C TYR A 55 10.78 18.10 -3.77
N ASP A 56 12.08 17.83 -3.76
CA ASP A 56 12.65 16.65 -3.09
C ASP A 56 12.36 16.64 -1.59
N GLN A 57 12.43 17.82 -0.94
CA GLN A 57 12.04 17.95 0.48
C GLN A 57 10.55 17.68 0.69
N TYR A 58 9.68 18.12 -0.23
CA TYR A 58 8.26 17.83 -0.15
C TYR A 58 7.99 16.33 -0.35
N ALA A 59 8.66 15.69 -1.30
CA ALA A 59 8.55 14.25 -1.53
C ALA A 59 8.94 13.43 -0.29
N ALA A 60 10.01 13.82 0.41
CA ALA A 60 10.41 13.17 1.67
C ALA A 60 9.37 13.35 2.79
N VAL A 61 8.71 14.51 2.86
CA VAL A 61 7.63 14.76 3.82
C VAL A 61 6.39 13.95 3.45
N GLU A 62 6.03 13.88 2.17
CA GLU A 62 4.93 13.07 1.67
C GLU A 62 5.14 11.59 1.96
N GLU A 63 6.35 11.06 1.74
CA GLU A 63 6.72 9.69 2.09
C GLU A 63 6.54 9.42 3.59
N ALA A 64 7.10 10.27 4.45
CA ALA A 64 6.98 10.11 5.90
C ALA A 64 5.53 10.22 6.40
N LEU A 65 4.72 11.12 5.80
CA LEU A 65 3.30 11.22 6.10
C LEU A 65 2.52 10.00 5.60
N GLY A 66 2.87 9.47 4.44
CA GLY A 66 2.31 8.24 3.89
C GLY A 66 2.59 7.04 4.80
N GLU A 67 3.84 6.86 5.23
CA GLU A 67 4.22 5.81 6.18
C GLU A 67 3.47 5.94 7.51
N ALA A 68 3.36 7.15 8.05
CA ALA A 68 2.63 7.41 9.29
C ALA A 68 1.13 7.13 9.14
N ALA A 69 0.52 7.54 8.02
CA ALA A 69 -0.89 7.28 7.73
C ALA A 69 -1.16 5.78 7.59
N MET A 70 -0.31 5.03 6.89
CA MET A 70 -0.40 3.57 6.80
C MET A 70 -0.24 2.91 8.18
N ALA A 71 0.66 3.42 9.02
CA ALA A 71 0.82 2.90 10.38
C ALA A 71 -0.39 3.19 11.28
N GLU A 72 -1.12 4.29 11.04
CA GLU A 72 -2.38 4.58 11.73
C GLU A 72 -3.58 3.80 11.14
N GLU A 73 -3.49 3.35 9.89
CA GLU A 73 -4.50 2.54 9.21
C GLU A 73 -4.37 1.05 9.59
N SER A 74 -4.28 0.76 10.88
CA SER A 74 -4.39 -0.62 11.36
C SER A 74 -5.84 -1.11 11.18
N GLU A 75 -6.06 -2.13 10.36
CA GLU A 75 -7.36 -2.77 10.25
C GLU A 75 -7.40 -4.07 11.08
N LEU A 76 -8.47 -4.25 11.85
CA LEU A 76 -8.74 -5.49 12.54
C LEU A 76 -9.56 -6.44 11.65
N ILE A 77 -8.90 -7.45 11.10
CA ILE A 77 -9.56 -8.47 10.26
C ILE A 77 -9.81 -9.73 11.11
N PRO A 78 -11.02 -10.33 11.07
CA PRO A 78 -11.32 -11.56 11.80
C PRO A 78 -10.37 -12.72 11.49
N GLU A 79 -9.98 -13.44 12.53
CA GLU A 79 -9.28 -14.72 12.42
C GLU A 79 -10.25 -15.88 12.60
N TRP A 80 -10.24 -16.81 11.65
CA TRP A 80 -11.09 -17.98 11.59
C TRP A 80 -10.28 -19.24 11.82
N GLU A 81 -10.69 -20.02 12.81
CA GLU A 81 -10.28 -21.40 13.01
C GLU A 81 -11.19 -22.30 12.18
N ILE A 82 -10.64 -22.87 11.10
CA ILE A 82 -11.34 -23.66 10.10
C ILE A 82 -10.95 -25.12 10.26
N THR A 83 -11.94 -25.99 10.40
CA THR A 83 -11.72 -27.44 10.50
C THR A 83 -11.87 -28.10 9.14
N VAL A 84 -10.90 -28.93 8.76
CA VAL A 84 -10.94 -29.77 7.55
C VAL A 84 -10.98 -31.26 7.88
N LYS A 85 -11.56 -32.06 6.99
CA LYS A 85 -11.52 -33.53 7.02
C LYS A 85 -10.41 -34.02 6.12
N ILE A 86 -9.41 -34.68 6.72
CA ILE A 86 -8.29 -35.25 5.99
C ILE A 86 -8.46 -36.78 5.93
N PRO A 87 -8.36 -37.40 4.74
CA PRO A 87 -8.36 -38.85 4.61
C PRO A 87 -7.26 -39.49 5.47
N ALA A 88 -7.63 -40.47 6.30
CA ALA A 88 -6.74 -41.13 7.25
C ALA A 88 -7.12 -42.62 7.34
N PRO A 89 -6.62 -43.46 6.42
CA PRO A 89 -7.06 -44.85 6.27
C PRO A 89 -6.65 -45.77 7.43
N ASP A 90 -5.76 -45.29 8.30
CA ASP A 90 -5.31 -45.94 9.52
C ASP A 90 -6.24 -45.67 10.73
N THR A 91 -7.29 -44.87 10.56
CA THR A 91 -8.27 -44.55 11.62
C THR A 91 -9.60 -45.29 11.42
N PRO A 92 -10.35 -45.63 12.49
CA PRO A 92 -11.67 -46.26 12.37
C PRO A 92 -12.68 -45.45 11.55
N SER A 93 -12.54 -44.13 11.53
CA SER A 93 -13.37 -43.19 10.76
C SER A 93 -12.94 -43.05 9.29
N ASN A 94 -11.77 -43.58 8.90
CA ASN A 94 -11.13 -43.35 7.60
C ASN A 94 -10.78 -41.86 7.32
N TYR A 95 -10.90 -40.99 8.32
CA TYR A 95 -10.55 -39.58 8.27
C TYR A 95 -10.19 -39.06 9.66
N ARG A 96 -9.45 -37.96 9.70
CA ARG A 96 -9.17 -37.17 10.90
C ARG A 96 -9.53 -35.70 10.67
N TYR A 97 -9.81 -34.99 11.75
CA TYR A 97 -10.02 -33.55 11.71
C TYR A 97 -8.69 -32.84 11.95
N GLU A 98 -8.41 -31.81 11.16
CA GLU A 98 -7.34 -30.85 11.42
C GLU A 98 -7.88 -29.43 11.38
N THR A 99 -7.22 -28.56 12.13
CA THR A 99 -7.59 -27.17 12.27
C THR A 99 -6.57 -26.28 11.58
N ARG A 100 -7.05 -25.24 10.89
CA ARG A 100 -6.23 -24.24 10.19
C ARG A 100 -6.74 -22.85 10.51
N VAL A 101 -5.85 -21.89 10.69
CA VAL A 101 -6.21 -20.49 10.96
C VAL A 101 -6.07 -19.66 9.68
N ARG A 102 -7.06 -18.81 9.41
CA ARG A 102 -7.03 -17.84 8.30
C ARG A 102 -7.59 -16.49 8.74
N THR A 103 -6.97 -15.44 8.25
CA THR A 103 -7.39 -14.05 8.47
C THR A 103 -8.16 -13.58 7.25
N HIS A 104 -9.46 -13.36 7.38
CA HIS A 104 -10.27 -12.85 6.27
C HIS A 104 -11.56 -12.19 6.81
N ARG A 105 -12.04 -11.14 6.13
CA ARG A 105 -13.26 -10.41 6.54
C ARG A 105 -14.50 -11.29 6.47
N ASP A 106 -14.57 -12.12 5.45
CA ASP A 106 -15.66 -13.08 5.22
C ASP A 106 -15.22 -14.50 5.57
N ARG A 107 -16.07 -15.19 6.33
CA ARG A 107 -15.84 -16.57 6.77
C ARG A 107 -15.82 -17.57 5.61
N GLY A 108 -16.76 -17.46 4.67
CA GLY A 108 -16.90 -18.41 3.56
C GLY A 108 -15.71 -18.33 2.61
N VAL A 109 -15.16 -17.14 2.40
CA VAL A 109 -13.91 -16.97 1.64
C VAL A 109 -12.73 -17.60 2.40
N ALA A 110 -12.63 -17.40 3.73
CA ALA A 110 -11.59 -18.04 4.53
C ALA A 110 -11.63 -19.57 4.41
N GLU A 111 -12.84 -20.15 4.48
CA GLU A 111 -13.08 -21.59 4.29
C GLU A 111 -12.66 -22.04 2.87
N GLN A 112 -13.06 -21.30 1.84
CA GLN A 112 -12.71 -21.60 0.45
C GLN A 112 -11.19 -21.54 0.20
N GLU A 113 -10.48 -20.58 0.79
CA GLU A 113 -9.02 -20.50 0.69
C GLU A 113 -8.33 -21.73 1.30
N VAL A 114 -8.83 -22.23 2.43
CA VAL A 114 -8.32 -23.47 3.04
C VAL A 114 -8.61 -24.67 2.13
N GLU A 115 -9.82 -24.77 1.61
CA GLU A 115 -10.20 -25.85 0.69
C GLU A 115 -9.34 -25.84 -0.58
N MET A 116 -9.13 -24.68 -1.20
CA MET A 116 -8.28 -24.53 -2.39
C MET A 116 -6.80 -24.80 -2.11
N ALA A 117 -6.28 -24.36 -0.97
CA ALA A 117 -4.87 -24.51 -0.63
C ALA A 117 -4.50 -25.95 -0.28
N PHE A 118 -5.40 -26.71 0.35
CA PHE A 118 -5.11 -28.04 0.87
C PHE A 118 -5.86 -29.17 0.18
N GLY A 119 -6.90 -28.87 -0.61
CA GLY A 119 -7.70 -29.86 -1.32
C GLY A 119 -8.53 -30.77 -0.42
N TYR A 120 -8.87 -30.31 0.79
CA TYR A 120 -9.63 -31.06 1.78
C TYR A 120 -10.97 -30.39 2.09
N ASP A 121 -11.99 -31.22 2.29
CA ASP A 121 -13.34 -30.76 2.62
C ASP A 121 -13.32 -30.00 3.96
N VAL A 122 -13.77 -28.75 3.91
CA VAL A 122 -14.03 -27.97 5.12
C VAL A 122 -15.28 -28.50 5.83
N VAL A 123 -15.33 -28.34 7.14
CA VAL A 123 -16.48 -28.67 7.99
C VAL A 123 -17.04 -27.36 8.56
N PRO A 124 -17.96 -26.70 7.83
CA PRO A 124 -18.40 -25.36 8.19
C PRO A 124 -18.97 -25.29 9.61
N GLU A 125 -19.68 -26.32 10.08
CA GLU A 125 -20.28 -26.30 11.43
C GLU A 125 -19.24 -26.24 12.56
N LYS A 126 -17.97 -26.53 12.25
CA LYS A 126 -16.85 -26.46 13.19
C LYS A 126 -16.00 -25.20 13.03
N THR A 127 -16.21 -24.39 12.00
CA THR A 127 -15.49 -23.13 11.80
C THR A 127 -15.92 -22.09 12.84
N LYS A 128 -14.94 -21.42 13.46
CA LYS A 128 -15.17 -20.43 14.51
C LYS A 128 -14.30 -19.21 14.31
N GLN A 129 -14.83 -18.04 14.61
CA GLN A 129 -13.99 -16.86 14.79
C GLN A 129 -13.28 -17.00 16.13
N VAL A 130 -11.95 -16.87 16.13
CA VAL A 130 -11.10 -17.04 17.32
C VAL A 130 -10.41 -15.77 17.75
N GLY A 131 -10.39 -14.75 16.89
CA GLY A 131 -9.75 -13.48 17.19
C GLY A 131 -9.87 -12.47 16.07
N TYR A 132 -8.96 -11.50 16.12
CA TYR A 132 -8.72 -10.50 15.09
C TYR A 132 -7.21 -10.39 14.92
N ALA A 133 -6.76 -10.34 13.68
CA ALA A 133 -5.40 -9.97 13.36
C ALA A 133 -5.39 -8.49 12.98
N GLU A 134 -4.40 -7.79 13.49
CA GLU A 134 -4.07 -6.44 13.05
C GLU A 134 -3.29 -6.56 11.74
N VAL A 135 -3.80 -5.89 10.70
CA VAL A 135 -3.16 -5.83 9.38
C VAL A 135 -2.82 -4.38 9.09
N LEU A 136 -1.56 -4.16 8.70
CA LEU A 136 -1.00 -2.89 8.24
C LEU A 136 -1.06 -2.78 6.72
#